data_AF-A0A804RJG4-F1
#
_entry.id   AF-A0A804RJG4-F1
#
_cell.length_a   1.000
_cell.length_b   1.000
_cell.length_c   1.000
_cell.angle_alpha   90.00
_cell.angle_beta   90.00
_cell.angle_gamma   90.00
#
_symmetry.space_group_name_H-M   'P 1'
#
loop_
_entity.id
_entity.type
_entity.pdbx_description
1 polymer ?
#
loop_
_entity_poly.entity_id
_entity_poly.type
_entity_poly.pdbx_seq_one_letter_code
_entity_poly.pdbx_strand_id
1 'polypeptide(L)'
;MWRRRVGALLRSPRTSSSASSACQSRRHHLLPSEEPLALNRLARLFTSQAGSDGGDTQKPFIAFVLGGPGSGKGTQCTKIASDFGFAHLSAGDILRHEIASGSEKGELILEIIKEGRIVPSEITVELIRKAMEMNNAKRVLIDGFPRCEENRIAFERIVGTEPDIVIFFDCPEDEMVKRLLGRNQVWFQTDICSKDVGVSYSVV
;
A
#
# COMPACT_ATOMS: atom_id res chain seq x y z
N MET A 1 -14.24 -10.03 9.22
CA MET A 1 -13.42 -11.03 9.95
C MET A 1 -11.90 -10.86 9.70
N TRP A 2 -11.37 -9.63 9.49
CA TRP A 2 -9.92 -9.35 9.30
C TRP A 2 -9.26 -8.56 10.45
N ARG A 3 -10.04 -8.15 11.46
CA ARG A 3 -9.55 -7.41 12.66
C ARG A 3 -8.53 -8.16 13.52
N ARG A 4 -8.12 -9.40 13.19
CA ARG A 4 -7.21 -10.23 13.98
C ARG A 4 -5.80 -10.42 13.40
N ARG A 5 -5.46 -9.80 12.26
CA ARG A 5 -4.09 -9.86 11.68
C ARG A 5 -3.42 -8.50 11.47
N VAL A 6 -3.75 -7.51 12.30
CA VAL A 6 -3.05 -6.21 12.31
C VAL A 6 -2.21 -6.11 13.59
N GLY A 7 -0.90 -5.91 13.46
CA GLY A 7 -0.06 -5.61 14.61
C GLY A 7 1.45 -5.72 14.37
N ALA A 8 2.03 -4.73 13.68
CA ALA A 8 3.39 -4.28 13.96
C ALA A 8 3.32 -2.77 14.16
N LEU A 9 2.91 -2.34 15.37
CA LEU A 9 2.96 -0.95 15.78
C LEU A 9 4.43 -0.61 16.10
N LEU A 10 5.07 0.19 15.26
CA LEU A 10 6.32 0.87 15.63
C LEU A 10 5.95 2.11 16.44
N ARG A 11 5.83 1.98 17.76
CA ARG A 11 5.82 3.13 18.67
C ARG A 11 7.25 3.49 19.04
N SER A 12 7.68 4.69 18.66
CA SER A 12 8.82 5.35 19.30
C SER A 12 8.45 5.76 20.74
N PRO A 13 9.29 5.51 21.74
CA PRO A 13 9.03 6.00 23.10
C PRO A 13 9.22 7.52 23.17
N ARG A 14 8.25 8.22 23.78
CA ARG A 14 8.40 9.59 24.27
C ARG A 14 9.19 9.54 25.57
N THR A 15 10.36 10.16 25.63
CA THR A 15 11.04 10.45 26.89
C THR A 15 10.80 11.91 27.26
N SER A 16 10.32 12.14 28.48
CA SER A 16 10.26 13.46 29.10
C SER A 16 11.26 13.55 30.25
N SER A 17 11.82 14.76 30.36
CA SER A 17 12.40 15.44 31.52
C SER A 17 13.79 15.07 32.07
N SER A 18 14.60 16.15 32.08
CA SER A 18 15.50 16.67 33.12
C SER A 18 16.92 16.12 33.27
N ALA A 19 17.85 17.07 33.31
CA ALA A 19 19.28 16.94 33.44
C ALA A 19 19.73 16.53 34.86
N SER A 20 20.86 15.80 34.94
CA SER A 20 22.07 16.23 35.68
C SER A 20 23.20 15.20 35.59
N SER A 21 24.41 15.74 35.37
CA SER A 21 25.78 15.24 35.60
C SER A 21 26.03 13.79 36.04
N ALA A 22 26.93 13.10 35.32
CA ALA A 22 28.32 12.85 35.75
C ALA A 22 28.99 11.79 34.85
N CYS A 23 30.26 12.02 34.56
CA CYS A 23 31.15 11.19 33.78
C CYS A 23 31.51 9.89 34.53
N GLN A 24 31.45 8.73 33.88
CA GLN A 24 32.39 7.63 34.13
C GLN A 24 32.40 6.61 32.98
N SER A 25 33.60 6.41 32.45
CA SER A 25 33.95 5.46 31.40
C SER A 25 33.74 4.01 31.86
N ARG A 26 32.82 3.29 31.23
CA ARG A 26 32.80 1.83 31.21
C ARG A 26 32.52 1.35 29.80
N ARG A 27 33.51 0.65 29.22
CA ARG A 27 33.34 -0.14 27.99
C ARG A 27 32.33 -1.23 28.28
N HIS A 28 31.06 -0.98 27.96
CA HIS A 28 30.09 -2.04 27.78
C HIS A 28 30.22 -2.55 26.35
N HIS A 29 30.50 -3.85 26.22
CA HIS A 29 30.29 -4.59 24.98
C HIS A 29 28.88 -4.26 24.48
N LEU A 30 28.81 -3.51 23.37
CA LEU A 30 27.57 -3.26 22.66
C LEU A 30 27.14 -4.59 22.03
N LEU A 31 26.07 -5.17 22.58
CA LEU A 31 25.35 -6.25 21.92
C LEU A 31 24.88 -5.75 20.54
N PRO A 32 24.94 -6.59 19.49
CA PRO A 32 24.48 -6.21 18.17
C PRO A 32 23.04 -5.74 18.24
N SER A 33 22.82 -4.57 17.67
CA SER A 33 21.56 -3.87 17.48
C SER A 33 20.40 -4.82 17.15
N GLU A 34 19.33 -4.69 17.94
CA GLU A 34 17.94 -5.03 17.60
C GLU A 34 17.51 -4.29 16.32
N GLU A 35 18.06 -4.68 15.17
CA GLU A 35 17.49 -4.40 13.86
C GLU A 35 16.20 -5.24 13.72
N PRO A 36 15.07 -4.63 13.30
CA PRO A 36 13.78 -4.98 13.86
C PRO A 36 13.24 -6.29 13.26
N LEU A 37 12.84 -7.22 14.13
CA LEU A 37 12.16 -8.48 13.80
C LEU A 37 11.07 -8.36 12.72
N ALA A 38 10.39 -7.22 12.61
CA ALA A 38 9.38 -6.95 11.60
C ALA A 38 9.96 -6.86 10.16
N LEU A 39 11.11 -6.21 9.97
CA LEU A 39 11.77 -6.14 8.65
C LEU A 39 12.32 -7.50 8.26
N ASN A 40 12.90 -8.24 9.20
CA ASN A 40 13.34 -9.61 8.95
C ASN A 40 12.16 -10.55 8.63
N ARG A 41 10.98 -10.32 9.22
CA ARG A 41 9.77 -11.08 8.91
C ARG A 41 9.18 -10.72 7.54
N LEU A 42 9.14 -9.43 7.19
CA LEU A 42 8.72 -8.96 5.86
C LEU A 42 9.68 -9.44 4.78
N ALA A 43 10.99 -9.29 5.01
CA ALA A 43 12.03 -9.85 4.16
C ALA A 43 11.78 -11.35 3.98
N ARG A 44 11.60 -12.14 5.05
CA ARG A 44 11.27 -13.58 4.93
C ARG A 44 9.97 -13.87 4.16
N LEU A 45 8.91 -13.09 4.34
CA LEU A 45 7.68 -13.22 3.56
C LEU A 45 7.90 -12.91 2.08
N PHE A 46 8.77 -11.94 1.78
CA PHE A 46 9.14 -11.56 0.42
C PHE A 46 10.28 -12.40 -0.17
N THR A 47 11.08 -13.10 0.61
CA THR A 47 12.26 -13.86 0.18
C THR A 47 12.09 -15.37 0.26
N SER A 48 11.08 -15.90 0.95
CA SER A 48 10.77 -17.33 0.90
C SER A 48 10.52 -17.72 -0.56
N GLN A 49 11.51 -18.41 -1.14
CA GLN A 49 11.46 -19.02 -2.45
C GLN A 49 10.35 -20.09 -2.46
N ALA A 50 9.46 -20.13 -3.46
CA ALA A 50 9.77 -20.66 -4.79
C ALA A 50 10.47 -22.03 -4.69
N GLY A 51 9.70 -23.05 -4.32
CA GLY A 51 10.09 -24.43 -4.57
C GLY A 51 10.16 -24.67 -6.08
N SER A 52 11.34 -25.09 -6.53
CA SER A 52 11.57 -25.76 -7.80
C SER A 52 10.84 -27.10 -7.81
N ASP A 53 9.76 -27.24 -8.58
CA ASP A 53 9.56 -28.36 -9.52
C ASP A 53 8.23 -28.18 -10.28
N GLY A 54 8.22 -28.56 -11.56
CA GLY A 54 7.01 -28.98 -12.30
C GLY A 54 5.90 -27.94 -12.55
N GLY A 55 5.78 -27.52 -13.82
CA GLY A 55 4.54 -27.29 -14.59
C GLY A 55 3.16 -27.08 -13.94
N ASP A 56 3.02 -26.29 -12.87
CA ASP A 56 1.73 -25.94 -12.29
C ASP A 56 1.54 -24.41 -12.27
N THR A 57 0.33 -23.97 -12.61
CA THR A 57 -0.12 -22.57 -12.60
C THR A 57 -0.11 -22.04 -11.16
N GLN A 58 1.06 -21.71 -10.64
CA GLN A 58 1.23 -21.22 -9.28
C GLN A 58 0.60 -19.83 -9.18
N LYS A 59 -0.42 -19.73 -8.33
CA LYS A 59 -1.12 -18.50 -7.97
C LYS A 59 -0.11 -17.40 -7.57
N PRO A 60 -0.24 -16.17 -8.11
CA PRO A 60 0.68 -15.09 -7.77
C PRO A 60 0.54 -14.68 -6.29
N PHE A 61 1.66 -14.33 -5.66
CA PHE A 61 1.67 -13.71 -4.35
C PHE A 61 1.22 -12.25 -4.47
N ILE A 62 0.18 -11.85 -3.72
CA ILE A 62 -0.46 -10.54 -3.84
C ILE A 62 -0.33 -9.77 -2.53
N ALA A 63 0.24 -8.58 -2.61
CA ALA A 63 0.36 -7.65 -1.50
C ALA A 63 -0.44 -6.37 -1.79
N PHE A 64 -1.32 -5.97 -0.88
CA PHE A 64 -1.99 -4.67 -0.94
C PHE A 64 -1.22 -3.63 -0.13
N VAL A 65 -1.18 -2.40 -0.65
CA VAL A 65 -0.54 -1.27 0.03
C VAL A 65 -1.56 -0.16 0.27
N LEU A 66 -1.73 0.18 1.54
CA LEU A 66 -2.70 1.16 2.03
C LEU A 66 -2.01 2.27 2.84
N GLY A 67 -2.71 3.39 3.01
CA GLY A 67 -2.24 4.55 3.77
C GLY A 67 -2.75 5.87 3.19
N GLY A 68 -2.81 6.92 4.01
CA GLY A 68 -3.36 8.23 3.62
C GLY A 68 -2.56 8.94 2.50
N PRO A 69 -3.17 9.89 1.77
CA PRO A 69 -2.46 10.66 0.74
C PRO A 69 -1.22 11.35 1.33
N GLY A 70 -0.10 11.39 0.60
CA GLY A 70 1.15 11.95 1.13
C GLY A 70 1.94 11.03 2.09
N SER A 71 1.42 9.86 2.49
CA SER A 71 2.14 8.94 3.39
C SER A 71 3.41 8.32 2.80
N GLY A 72 3.57 8.38 1.47
CA GLY A 72 4.79 7.92 0.78
C GLY A 72 4.71 6.52 0.18
N LYS A 73 3.51 5.91 0.11
CA LYS A 73 3.27 4.57 -0.48
C LYS A 73 3.99 4.38 -1.81
N GLY A 74 3.66 5.17 -2.84
CA GLY A 74 4.27 5.02 -4.17
C GLY A 74 5.79 5.02 -4.16
N THR A 75 6.43 5.92 -3.38
CA THR A 75 7.89 5.96 -3.22
C THR A 75 8.45 4.66 -2.63
N GLN A 76 7.77 4.09 -1.65
CA GLN A 76 8.20 2.85 -1.00
C GLN A 76 7.84 1.62 -1.84
N CYS A 77 6.70 1.62 -2.53
CA CYS A 77 6.28 0.57 -3.45
C CYS A 77 7.30 0.40 -4.59
N THR A 78 7.80 1.49 -5.17
CA THR A 78 8.87 1.42 -6.19
C THR A 78 10.13 0.72 -5.65
N LYS A 79 10.53 1.02 -4.41
CA LYS A 79 11.69 0.37 -3.78
C LYS A 79 11.44 -1.10 -3.49
N ILE A 80 10.31 -1.42 -2.88
CA ILE A 80 9.91 -2.82 -2.58
C ILE A 80 9.85 -3.64 -3.87
N ALA A 81 9.31 -3.07 -4.94
CA ALA A 81 9.24 -3.70 -6.25
C ALA A 81 10.63 -4.02 -6.81
N SER A 82 11.54 -3.04 -6.78
CA SER A 82 12.92 -3.22 -7.23
C SER A 82 13.69 -4.24 -6.37
N ASP A 83 13.59 -4.14 -5.05
CA ASP A 83 14.42 -4.92 -4.12
C ASP A 83 13.95 -6.37 -3.97
N PHE A 84 12.63 -6.63 -4.09
CA PHE A 84 12.04 -7.96 -3.86
C PHE A 84 11.39 -8.59 -5.10
N GLY A 85 11.51 -7.94 -6.27
CA GLY A 85 11.01 -8.46 -7.54
C GLY A 85 9.49 -8.52 -7.64
N PHE A 86 8.80 -7.49 -7.13
CA PHE A 86 7.35 -7.35 -7.32
C PHE A 86 7.03 -6.57 -8.59
N ALA A 87 5.98 -6.97 -9.29
CA ALA A 87 5.30 -6.07 -10.23
C ALA A 87 4.50 -5.04 -9.45
N HIS A 88 4.84 -3.76 -9.60
CA HIS A 88 4.14 -2.66 -8.95
C HIS A 88 2.96 -2.20 -9.80
N LEU A 89 1.74 -2.37 -9.27
CA LEU A 89 0.49 -1.94 -9.89
C LEU A 89 -0.14 -0.83 -9.03
N SER A 90 -0.04 0.42 -9.48
CA SER A 90 -0.72 1.55 -8.85
C SER A 90 -2.11 1.69 -9.45
N ALA A 91 -3.16 1.53 -8.63
CA ALA A 91 -4.54 1.61 -9.11
C ALA A 91 -4.85 3.00 -9.71
N GLY A 92 -4.27 4.06 -9.12
CA GLY A 92 -4.38 5.41 -9.66
C GLY A 92 -3.70 5.58 -11.02
N ASP A 93 -2.52 4.98 -11.23
CA ASP A 93 -1.83 5.03 -12.52
C ASP A 93 -2.57 4.23 -13.59
N ILE A 94 -3.10 3.06 -13.23
CA ILE A 94 -3.91 2.24 -14.14
C ILE A 94 -5.14 3.02 -14.62
N LEU A 95 -5.87 3.68 -13.71
CA LEU A 95 -7.01 4.52 -14.08
C LEU A 95 -6.58 5.72 -14.96
N ARG A 96 -5.49 6.41 -14.62
CA ARG A 96 -4.95 7.52 -15.43
C ARG A 96 -4.53 7.07 -16.83
N HIS A 97 -3.90 5.90 -16.95
CA HIS A 97 -3.52 5.32 -18.23
C HIS A 97 -4.75 4.96 -19.08
N GLU A 98 -5.78 4.38 -18.48
CA GLU A 98 -7.02 4.06 -19.19
C GLU A 98 -7.71 5.35 -19.70
N ILE A 99 -7.77 6.40 -18.87
CA ILE A 99 -8.28 7.72 -19.29
C ILE A 99 -7.45 8.30 -20.44
N ALA A 100 -6.11 8.24 -20.32
CA ALA A 100 -5.21 8.77 -21.33
C ALA A 100 -5.24 7.99 -22.66
N SER A 101 -5.69 6.73 -22.63
CA SER A 101 -5.85 5.92 -23.84
C SER A 101 -6.97 6.39 -24.77
N GLY A 102 -7.92 7.19 -24.26
CA GLY A 102 -9.09 7.63 -25.02
C GLY A 102 -10.06 6.50 -25.38
N SER A 103 -10.03 5.38 -24.63
CA SER A 103 -11.02 4.31 -24.79
C SER A 103 -12.40 4.76 -24.32
N GLU A 104 -13.47 4.12 -24.82
CA GLU A 104 -14.84 4.36 -24.33
C GLU A 104 -14.94 4.19 -22.80
N LYS A 105 -14.21 3.21 -22.25
CA LYS A 105 -14.10 3.03 -20.78
C LYS A 105 -13.35 4.19 -20.12
N GLY A 106 -12.27 4.68 -20.73
CA GLY A 106 -11.50 5.82 -20.24
C GLY A 106 -12.31 7.12 -20.20
N GLU A 107 -13.14 7.37 -21.22
CA GLU A 107 -14.07 8.51 -21.27
C GLU A 107 -15.12 8.42 -20.15
N LEU A 108 -15.75 7.26 -19.97
CA LEU A 108 -16.69 7.01 -18.88
C LEU A 108 -16.04 7.23 -17.50
N ILE A 109 -14.83 6.70 -17.29
CA ILE A 109 -14.08 6.88 -16.04
C ILE A 109 -13.79 8.37 -15.80
N LEU A 110 -13.38 9.10 -16.85
CA LEU A 110 -13.09 10.51 -16.77
C LEU A 110 -14.33 11.33 -16.40
N GLU A 111 -15.50 11.02 -16.97
CA GLU A 111 -16.77 11.67 -16.62
C GLU A 111 -17.13 11.44 -15.15
N ILE A 112 -17.08 10.19 -14.68
CA ILE A 112 -17.36 9.82 -13.29
C ILE A 112 -16.44 10.59 -12.33
N ILE A 113 -15.14 10.66 -12.63
CA ILE A 113 -14.15 11.37 -11.81
C ILE A 113 -14.40 12.89 -11.83
N LYS A 114 -14.71 13.48 -12.99
CA LYS A 114 -15.01 14.92 -13.12
C LYS A 114 -16.23 15.34 -12.30
N GLU A 115 -17.22 14.45 -12.21
CA GLU A 115 -18.42 14.65 -11.38
C GLU A 115 -18.17 14.39 -9.89
N GLY A 116 -16.94 14.02 -9.50
CA GLY A 116 -16.58 13.70 -8.12
C GLY A 116 -17.22 12.41 -7.61
N ARG A 117 -17.71 11.54 -8.51
CA ARG A 117 -18.27 10.24 -8.17
C ARG A 117 -17.16 9.19 -8.08
N ILE A 118 -17.40 8.14 -7.31
CA ILE A 118 -16.46 7.02 -7.15
C ILE A 118 -16.61 6.07 -8.35
N VAL A 119 -15.48 5.72 -8.98
CA VAL A 119 -15.45 4.73 -10.05
C VAL A 119 -15.93 3.37 -9.51
N PRO A 120 -16.89 2.70 -10.19
CA PRO A 120 -17.38 1.39 -9.78
C PRO A 120 -16.24 0.38 -9.54
N SER A 121 -16.39 -0.41 -8.47
CA SER A 121 -15.40 -1.41 -8.04
C SER A 121 -15.06 -2.39 -9.15
N GLU A 122 -16.07 -2.85 -9.88
CA GLU A 122 -15.94 -3.82 -10.97
C GLU A 122 -14.99 -3.33 -12.06
N ILE A 123 -15.12 -2.07 -12.48
CA ILE A 123 -14.27 -1.47 -13.51
C ILE A 123 -12.82 -1.43 -13.03
N THR A 124 -12.60 -0.95 -11.82
CA THR A 124 -11.25 -0.83 -11.25
C THR A 124 -10.58 -2.21 -11.12
N VAL A 125 -11.32 -3.19 -10.62
CA VAL A 125 -10.81 -4.56 -10.43
C VAL A 125 -10.55 -5.25 -11.77
N GLU A 126 -11.39 -5.05 -12.79
CA GLU A 126 -11.13 -5.57 -14.14
C GLU A 126 -9.82 -5.03 -14.72
N LEU A 127 -9.56 -3.73 -14.56
CA LEU A 127 -8.32 -3.11 -15.03
C LEU A 127 -7.10 -3.66 -14.28
N ILE A 128 -7.22 -3.84 -12.96
CA ILE A 128 -6.17 -4.48 -12.15
C ILE A 128 -5.92 -5.92 -12.61
N ARG A 129 -6.97 -6.72 -12.81
CA ARG A 129 -6.85 -8.11 -13.29
C ARG A 129 -6.11 -8.17 -14.63
N LYS A 130 -6.49 -7.31 -15.59
CA LYS A 130 -5.80 -7.22 -16.88
C LYS A 130 -4.32 -6.84 -16.71
N ALA A 131 -4.01 -5.89 -15.83
CA ALA A 131 -2.63 -5.50 -15.56
C ALA A 131 -1.83 -6.64 -14.91
N MET A 132 -2.44 -7.44 -14.03
CA MET A 132 -1.81 -8.65 -13.46
C MET A 132 -1.50 -9.69 -14.55
N GLU A 133 -2.44 -9.95 -15.44
CA GLU A 133 -2.28 -10.91 -16.56
C GLU A 133 -1.18 -10.47 -17.53
N MET A 134 -1.14 -9.17 -17.87
CA MET A 134 -0.11 -8.62 -18.76
C MET A 134 1.30 -8.73 -18.17
N ASN A 135 1.45 -8.54 -16.86
CA ASN A 135 2.76 -8.64 -16.22
C ASN A 135 3.22 -10.08 -16.03
N ASN A 136 2.30 -11.06 -16.04
CA ASN A 136 2.55 -12.48 -15.77
C ASN A 136 3.50 -12.71 -14.56
N ALA A 137 3.39 -11.83 -13.55
CA ALA A 137 4.33 -11.74 -12.46
C ALA A 137 3.93 -12.68 -11.32
N LYS A 138 4.90 -13.42 -10.78
CA LYS A 138 4.69 -14.30 -9.62
C LYS A 138 4.41 -13.55 -8.32
N ARG A 139 4.73 -12.25 -8.28
CA ARG A 139 4.58 -11.36 -7.12
C ARG A 139 4.04 -10.02 -7.58
N VAL A 140 2.92 -9.59 -7.00
CA VAL A 140 2.21 -8.38 -7.37
C VAL A 140 2.00 -7.50 -6.14
N LEU A 141 2.37 -6.23 -6.25
CA LEU A 141 2.19 -5.21 -5.23
C LEU A 141 1.19 -4.19 -5.74
N ILE A 142 0.00 -4.12 -5.13
CA ILE A 142 -1.08 -3.23 -5.55
C ILE A 142 -1.14 -2.01 -4.62
N ASP A 143 -0.77 -0.84 -5.14
CA ASP A 143 -0.78 0.43 -4.40
C ASP A 143 -2.12 1.17 -4.54
N GLY A 144 -2.63 1.65 -3.41
CA GLY A 144 -3.82 2.48 -3.35
C GLY A 144 -5.13 1.72 -3.51
N PHE A 145 -5.11 0.40 -3.30
CA PHE A 145 -6.25 -0.51 -3.41
C PHE A 145 -6.20 -1.59 -2.30
N PRO A 146 -7.33 -2.07 -1.79
CA PRO A 146 -8.71 -1.58 -1.97
C PRO A 146 -8.97 -0.30 -1.16
N ARG A 147 -9.83 0.59 -1.68
CA ARG A 147 -10.21 1.84 -0.98
C ARG A 147 -11.51 1.72 -0.19
N CYS A 148 -12.28 0.68 -0.49
CA CYS A 148 -13.54 0.38 0.15
C CYS A 148 -13.72 -1.14 0.30
N GLU A 149 -14.69 -1.54 1.11
CA GLU A 149 -15.00 -2.96 1.31
C GLU A 149 -15.56 -3.57 0.01
N GLU A 150 -16.32 -2.80 -0.77
CA GLU A 150 -16.86 -3.23 -2.05
C GLU A 150 -15.73 -3.52 -3.07
N ASN A 151 -14.65 -2.74 -3.06
CA ASN A 151 -13.46 -3.01 -3.87
C ASN A 151 -12.84 -4.35 -3.50
N ARG A 152 -12.70 -4.61 -2.19
CA ARG A 152 -12.12 -5.87 -1.67
C ARG A 152 -12.97 -7.07 -2.09
N ILE A 153 -14.29 -6.99 -1.88
CA ILE A 153 -15.24 -8.06 -2.26
C ILE A 153 -15.21 -8.28 -3.78
N ALA A 154 -15.21 -7.20 -4.57
CA ALA A 154 -15.12 -7.31 -6.02
C ALA A 154 -13.80 -7.95 -6.47
N PHE A 155 -12.68 -7.62 -5.82
CA PHE A 155 -11.37 -8.24 -6.09
C PHE A 155 -11.40 -9.75 -5.84
N GLU A 156 -11.86 -10.18 -4.67
CA GLU A 156 -11.94 -11.60 -4.32
C GLU A 156 -12.84 -12.37 -5.29
N ARG A 157 -13.94 -11.76 -5.72
CA ARG A 157 -14.88 -12.36 -6.68
C ARG A 157 -14.31 -12.45 -8.10
N ILE A 158 -13.65 -11.40 -8.60
CA ILE A 158 -13.21 -11.31 -10.01
C ILE A 158 -11.84 -11.95 -10.21
N VAL A 159 -10.91 -11.73 -9.28
CA VAL A 159 -9.56 -12.31 -9.35
C VAL A 159 -9.55 -13.72 -8.75
N GLY A 160 -10.55 -14.08 -7.94
CA GLY A 160 -10.69 -15.42 -7.36
C GLY A 160 -9.73 -15.67 -6.20
N THR A 161 -9.20 -14.62 -5.58
CA THR A 161 -8.22 -14.74 -4.50
C THR A 161 -8.25 -13.57 -3.52
N GLU A 162 -7.94 -13.89 -2.26
CA GLU A 162 -7.55 -12.93 -1.22
C GLU A 162 -6.08 -12.49 -1.37
N PRO A 163 -5.71 -11.29 -0.88
CA PRO A 163 -4.31 -10.89 -0.76
C PRO A 163 -3.58 -11.71 0.33
N ASP A 164 -2.30 -12.00 0.12
CA ASP A 164 -1.46 -12.68 1.09
C ASP A 164 -1.05 -11.77 2.25
N ILE A 165 -0.87 -10.48 1.95
CA ILE A 165 -0.47 -9.47 2.93
C ILE A 165 -1.06 -8.10 2.60
N VAL A 166 -1.32 -7.31 3.65
CA VAL A 166 -1.66 -5.89 3.55
C VAL A 166 -0.60 -5.09 4.31
N ILE A 167 0.01 -4.13 3.62
CA ILE A 167 1.01 -3.21 4.16
C ILE A 167 0.33 -1.86 4.34
N PHE A 168 0.28 -1.37 5.58
CA PHE A 168 -0.29 -0.06 5.89
C PHE A 168 0.81 0.93 6.27
N PHE A 169 0.92 2.00 5.48
CA PHE A 169 1.80 3.12 5.79
C PHE A 169 1.10 4.09 6.72
N ASP A 170 1.39 3.93 8.02
CA ASP A 170 0.98 4.87 9.05
C ASP A 170 1.86 6.12 8.98
N CYS A 171 1.23 7.29 8.83
CA CYS A 171 1.90 8.57 8.76
C CYS A 171 1.06 9.61 9.51
N PRO A 172 1.67 10.40 10.40
CA PRO A 172 1.01 11.54 11.02
C PRO A 172 0.43 12.51 9.97
N GLU A 173 -0.74 13.07 10.27
CA GLU A 173 -1.50 13.92 9.36
C GLU A 173 -0.76 15.22 9.01
N ASP A 174 -0.12 15.84 9.99
CA ASP A 174 0.73 17.02 9.83
C ASP A 174 1.86 16.78 8.82
N GLU A 175 2.51 15.62 8.88
CA GLU A 175 3.53 15.22 7.91
C GLU A 175 2.94 14.91 6.53
N MET A 176 1.75 14.30 6.46
CA MET A 176 1.05 14.07 5.18
C MET A 176 0.71 15.39 4.49
N VAL A 177 0.11 16.33 5.21
CA VAL A 177 -0.24 17.68 4.70
C VAL A 177 1.00 18.41 4.22
N LYS A 178 2.06 18.44 5.04
CA LYS A 178 3.34 19.07 4.68
C LYS A 178 3.93 18.50 3.38
N ARG A 179 3.87 17.18 3.19
CA ARG A 179 4.35 16.51 1.96
C ARG A 179 3.49 16.80 0.74
N LEU A 180 2.17 16.93 0.91
CA LEU A 180 1.26 17.28 -0.17
C LEU A 180 1.49 18.73 -0.63
N LEU A 181 1.60 19.67 0.32
CA LEU A 181 1.92 21.06 0.04
C LEU A 181 3.26 21.19 -0.69
N GLY A 182 4.30 20.47 -0.25
CA GLY A 182 5.60 20.48 -0.91
C GLY A 182 5.61 19.89 -2.33
N ARG A 183 4.58 19.14 -2.72
CA ARG A 183 4.44 18.54 -4.05
C ARG A 183 3.58 19.35 -5.02
N ASN A 184 3.03 20.50 -4.60
CA ASN A 184 2.04 21.28 -5.35
C ASN A 184 0.86 20.41 -5.87
N GLN A 185 0.59 19.28 -5.23
CA GLN A 185 -0.51 18.40 -5.59
C GLN A 185 -1.73 18.83 -4.79
N VAL A 186 -2.57 19.66 -5.41
CA VAL A 186 -3.84 20.16 -4.85
C VAL A 186 -5.02 19.23 -5.13
N TRP A 187 -4.78 18.04 -5.68
CA TRP A 187 -5.83 17.06 -5.97
C TRP A 187 -6.33 16.40 -4.67
N PHE A 188 -7.15 17.15 -3.94
CA PHE A 188 -8.09 16.63 -2.96
C PHE A 188 -9.36 16.22 -3.70
N GLN A 189 -9.38 15.01 -4.24
CA GLN A 189 -10.65 14.30 -4.34
C GLN A 189 -10.66 13.33 -3.17
N THR A 190 -11.67 13.45 -2.32
CA THR A 190 -11.95 12.51 -1.24
C THR A 190 -12.00 11.09 -1.80
N ASP A 191 -10.89 10.37 -1.67
CA ASP A 191 -10.74 8.94 -1.97
C ASP A 191 -11.51 8.05 -0.98
N ILE A 192 -12.66 8.53 -0.52
CA ILE A 192 -13.29 8.11 0.72
C ILE A 192 -14.55 7.31 0.41
N CYS A 193 -14.44 5.99 0.55
CA CYS A 193 -15.55 5.21 1.10
C CYS A 193 -15.34 5.09 2.62
N SER A 194 -15.50 6.21 3.32
CA SER A 194 -15.58 6.20 4.79
C SER A 194 -16.96 5.69 5.11
N LYS A 195 -17.10 4.42 5.47
CA LYS A 195 -17.86 4.02 6.67
C LYS A 195 -17.30 2.83 7.44
N ASP A 196 -16.50 1.92 6.87
CA ASP A 196 -16.18 0.66 7.59
C ASP A 196 -14.71 0.38 7.96
N VAL A 197 -13.74 1.21 7.52
CA VAL A 197 -12.30 0.99 7.85
C VAL A 197 -11.81 1.82 9.04
N GLY A 198 -12.63 2.69 9.63
CA GLY A 198 -12.26 3.48 10.81
C GLY A 198 -11.11 4.46 10.57
N VAL A 199 -10.95 4.95 9.34
CA VAL A 199 -9.99 6.01 9.00
C VAL A 199 -10.77 7.12 8.31
N SER A 200 -10.95 8.24 9.02
CA SER A 200 -11.44 9.50 8.47
C SER A 200 -10.23 10.40 8.25
N TYR A 201 -10.08 10.91 7.03
CA TYR A 201 -9.23 12.06 6.77
C TYR A 201 -10.12 13.17 6.24
N SER A 202 -10.07 14.33 6.89
CA SER A 202 -10.78 15.53 6.46
C SER A 202 -9.73 16.63 6.25
N VAL A 203 -9.60 17.11 5.02
CA VAL A 203 -9.11 18.47 4.78
C VAL A 203 -10.15 19.17 3.91
N VAL A 204 -11.15 19.72 4.60
CA VAL A 204 -11.86 20.95 4.27
C VAL A 204 -11.91 21.74 5.58
#